data_AF-A0A951U2M6-F1
#
_entry.id   AF-A0A951U2M6-F1
#
_cell.length_a   1.000
_cell.length_b   1.000
_cell.length_c   1.000
_cell.angle_alpha   90.00
_cell.angle_beta   90.00
_cell.angle_gamma   90.00
#
_symmetry.space_group_name_H-M   'P 1'
#
loop_
_entity.id
_entity.type
_entity.pdbx_description
1 polymer ?
#
loop_
_entity_poly.entity_id
_entity_poly.type
_entity_poly.pdbx_seq_one_letter_code
_entity_poly.pdbx_strand_id
1 'polypeptide(L)'
;MKNFISTRRNNPCQICGDIKGKCRETSSVWLCMTFADALESIPGFKFIGRTKDDLWGKWVEENESDWTDQARDHWRQEQSRKRQQRAEAEAQRRAASMTAKERDRYNRQLLDRLALHSVDRADLHKRNLTDEQIAKWGVKSVGQWQKLEHELPHTLSGVNLTGDSLSVPGAGYLCPIQDVEGFLVGFQIRLRDSDIRYLWLTSATKKRPNGSTPHLPNGELPLAVHRSEHLIQQNIALVEGVGAKPFITAQRRGYCQPNRSKACLLKNCLIFKG
;
A
#
# COMPACT_ATOMS: atom_id res chain seq x y z
N MET A 1 -28.64 -6.29 -20.01
CA MET A 1 -27.60 -5.38 -19.46
C MET A 1 -26.79 -4.87 -20.63
N LYS A 2 -26.58 -3.55 -20.78
CA LYS A 2 -25.69 -3.06 -21.85
C LYS A 2 -24.27 -3.58 -21.55
N ASN A 3 -23.64 -4.23 -22.52
CA ASN A 3 -22.31 -4.81 -22.37
C ASN A 3 -21.27 -3.69 -22.38
N PHE A 4 -20.84 -3.25 -21.20
CA PHE A 4 -19.73 -2.31 -21.05
C PHE A 4 -18.41 -3.00 -21.34
N ILE A 5 -17.62 -2.43 -22.25
CA ILE A 5 -16.28 -2.89 -22.60
C ILE A 5 -15.28 -2.13 -21.75
N SER A 6 -14.41 -2.85 -21.04
CA SER A 6 -13.30 -2.22 -20.29
C SER A 6 -12.23 -1.69 -21.24
N THR A 7 -11.61 -0.58 -20.84
CA THR A 7 -10.50 0.01 -21.59
C THR A 7 -9.26 -0.88 -21.60
N ARG A 8 -8.44 -0.76 -22.64
CA ARG A 8 -7.21 -1.54 -22.85
C ARG A 8 -6.26 -0.80 -23.79
N ARG A 9 -5.05 -1.31 -24.01
CA ARG A 9 -4.07 -0.67 -24.93
C ARG A 9 -4.66 -0.33 -26.31
N ASN A 10 -5.43 -1.25 -26.89
CA ASN A 10 -6.05 -1.06 -28.21
C ASN A 10 -7.45 -0.42 -28.13
N ASN A 11 -7.89 0.00 -26.94
CA ASN A 11 -9.15 0.72 -26.72
C ASN A 11 -9.02 1.66 -25.51
N PRO A 12 -8.27 2.76 -25.63
CA PRO A 12 -8.08 3.72 -24.55
C PRO A 12 -9.39 4.45 -24.23
N CYS A 13 -9.56 4.88 -22.99
CA CYS A 13 -10.69 5.73 -22.62
C CYS A 13 -10.68 7.02 -23.45
N GLN A 14 -11.77 7.34 -24.15
CA GLN A 14 -11.84 8.59 -24.94
C GLN A 14 -11.79 9.86 -24.07
N ILE A 15 -12.18 9.73 -22.81
CA ILE A 15 -12.25 10.84 -21.85
C ILE A 15 -10.90 11.04 -21.18
N CYS A 16 -10.33 9.98 -20.63
CA CYS A 16 -9.12 10.09 -19.81
C CYS A 16 -7.97 9.25 -20.34
N GLY A 17 -7.98 8.71 -21.55
CA GLY A 17 -6.88 7.91 -22.10
C GLY A 17 -6.44 6.69 -21.27
N ASP A 18 -7.25 6.23 -20.30
CA ASP A 18 -6.93 5.05 -19.50
C ASP A 18 -6.85 3.81 -20.38
N ILE A 19 -5.79 3.02 -20.21
CA ILE A 19 -5.53 1.77 -20.93
C ILE A 19 -5.43 0.56 -19.99
N LYS A 20 -5.71 0.76 -18.69
CA LYS A 20 -5.53 -0.25 -17.64
C LYS A 20 -6.83 -0.96 -17.25
N GLY A 21 -7.93 -0.72 -17.97
CA GLY A 21 -9.23 -1.33 -17.70
C GLY A 21 -9.99 -0.73 -16.53
N LYS A 22 -9.61 0.47 -16.08
CA LYS A 22 -10.32 1.18 -15.01
C LYS A 22 -11.58 1.86 -15.54
N CYS A 23 -11.56 2.33 -16.77
CA CYS A 23 -12.73 2.94 -17.41
C CYS A 23 -13.47 1.90 -18.26
N ARG A 24 -14.73 2.21 -18.58
CA ARG A 24 -15.58 1.32 -19.40
C ARG A 24 -16.41 2.13 -20.37
N GLU A 25 -16.84 1.53 -21.47
CA GLU A 25 -17.65 2.22 -22.46
C GLU A 25 -18.63 1.31 -23.18
N THR A 26 -19.64 1.92 -23.79
CA THR A 26 -20.57 1.35 -24.76
C THR A 26 -20.55 2.26 -25.99
N SER A 27 -21.38 1.97 -27.00
CA SER A 27 -21.52 2.82 -28.18
C SER A 27 -21.99 4.26 -27.91
N SER A 28 -22.54 4.56 -26.72
CA SER A 28 -23.19 5.85 -26.42
C SER A 28 -22.88 6.40 -25.02
N VAL A 29 -22.24 5.62 -24.15
CA VAL A 29 -21.99 5.98 -22.76
C VAL A 29 -20.60 5.56 -22.35
N TRP A 30 -19.85 6.49 -21.77
CA TRP A 30 -18.52 6.29 -21.21
C TRP A 30 -18.54 6.42 -19.69
N LEU A 31 -17.93 5.46 -19.02
CA LEU A 31 -17.71 5.42 -17.58
C LEU A 31 -16.26 5.77 -17.30
N CYS A 32 -16.01 6.99 -16.83
CA CYS A 32 -14.67 7.47 -16.52
C CYS A 32 -14.44 7.50 -15.01
N MET A 33 -13.36 6.83 -14.56
CA MET A 33 -12.98 6.82 -13.15
C MET A 33 -12.11 8.04 -12.78
N THR A 34 -11.38 8.61 -13.74
CA THR A 34 -10.51 9.77 -13.51
C THR A 34 -11.31 11.05 -13.31
N PHE A 35 -12.39 11.23 -14.08
CA PHE A 35 -13.30 12.37 -14.01
C PHE A 35 -14.67 11.88 -13.54
N ALA A 36 -14.73 11.39 -12.30
CA ALA A 36 -15.93 10.77 -11.76
C ALA A 36 -16.97 11.78 -11.24
N ASP A 37 -16.54 13.00 -10.95
CA ASP A 37 -17.28 14.05 -10.22
C ASP A 37 -17.55 15.30 -11.07
N ALA A 38 -17.18 15.30 -12.34
CA ALA A 38 -17.40 16.41 -13.30
C ALA A 38 -16.86 17.78 -12.86
N LEU A 39 -15.81 17.80 -12.03
CA LEU A 39 -15.15 19.05 -11.63
C LEU A 39 -14.43 19.75 -12.79
N GLU A 40 -14.07 19.00 -13.83
CA GLU A 40 -13.48 19.51 -15.07
C GLU A 40 -14.45 19.32 -16.23
N SER A 41 -14.65 20.37 -17.04
CA SER A 41 -15.35 20.26 -18.32
C SER A 41 -14.48 19.48 -19.30
N ILE A 42 -15.09 18.56 -20.04
CA ILE A 42 -14.40 17.66 -20.97
C ILE A 42 -14.88 17.96 -22.39
N PRO A 43 -13.99 18.41 -23.28
CA PRO A 43 -14.37 18.73 -24.66
C PRO A 43 -15.08 17.57 -25.37
N GLY A 44 -16.30 17.82 -25.86
CA GLY A 44 -17.11 16.86 -26.61
C GLY A 44 -17.88 15.85 -25.76
N PHE A 45 -17.86 15.98 -24.44
CA PHE A 45 -18.57 15.07 -23.54
C PHE A 45 -19.42 15.83 -22.51
N LYS A 46 -20.67 15.39 -22.38
CA LYS A 46 -21.60 15.87 -21.36
C LYS A 46 -21.69 14.88 -20.20
N PHE A 47 -21.56 15.39 -18.99
CA PHE A 47 -21.74 14.60 -17.77
C PHE A 47 -23.24 14.36 -17.50
N ILE A 48 -23.61 13.11 -17.21
CA ILE A 48 -24.99 12.69 -16.94
C ILE A 48 -25.15 12.03 -15.56
N GLY A 49 -24.19 12.25 -14.66
CA GLY A 49 -24.23 11.80 -13.27
C GLY A 49 -23.28 10.64 -12.97
N ARG A 50 -23.26 10.20 -11.71
CA ARG A 50 -22.40 9.10 -11.23
C ARG A 50 -23.07 7.73 -11.37
N THR A 51 -22.28 6.67 -11.33
CA THR A 51 -22.76 5.31 -11.07
C THR A 51 -23.25 5.17 -9.63
N LYS A 52 -24.07 4.15 -9.33
CA LYS A 52 -24.67 3.97 -7.99
C LYS A 52 -23.63 3.76 -6.88
N ASP A 53 -22.45 3.25 -7.24
CA ASP A 53 -21.31 3.01 -6.35
C ASP A 53 -20.34 4.20 -6.28
N ASP A 54 -20.72 5.35 -6.88
CA ASP A 54 -19.93 6.58 -6.97
C ASP A 54 -18.53 6.45 -7.59
N LEU A 55 -18.22 5.29 -8.18
CA LEU A 55 -16.89 4.96 -8.67
C LEU A 55 -16.59 5.55 -10.06
N TRP A 56 -17.62 5.71 -10.90
CA TRP A 56 -17.48 6.28 -12.24
C TRP A 56 -18.41 7.46 -12.47
N GLY A 57 -17.89 8.44 -13.22
CA GLY A 57 -18.70 9.44 -13.88
C GLY A 57 -19.25 8.88 -15.18
N LYS A 58 -20.54 9.09 -15.45
CA LYS A 58 -21.20 8.73 -16.71
C LYS A 58 -21.16 9.93 -17.63
N TRP A 59 -20.69 9.70 -18.84
CA TRP A 59 -20.51 10.70 -19.86
C TRP A 59 -21.14 10.23 -21.16
N VAL A 60 -21.70 11.16 -21.92
CA VAL A 60 -22.22 10.93 -23.27
C VAL A 60 -21.59 11.92 -24.22
N GLU A 61 -21.51 11.57 -25.49
CA GLU A 61 -21.04 12.50 -26.51
C GLU A 61 -22.00 13.69 -26.62
N GLU A 62 -21.43 14.88 -26.74
CA GLU A 62 -22.19 16.11 -26.88
C GLU A 62 -22.33 16.46 -28.37
N ASN A 63 -23.55 16.31 -28.91
CA ASN A 63 -23.86 16.51 -30.33
C ASN A 63 -23.66 17.98 -30.79
N GLU A 64 -23.72 18.94 -29.87
CA GLU A 64 -23.51 20.38 -30.10
C GLU A 64 -22.38 20.86 -29.20
N SER A 65 -21.16 20.44 -29.54
CA SER A 65 -19.97 20.80 -28.78
C SER A 65 -19.37 22.08 -29.37
N ASP A 66 -19.36 23.18 -28.60
CA ASP A 66 -18.65 24.43 -28.94
C ASP A 66 -17.12 24.26 -29.05
N TRP A 67 -16.61 23.07 -28.72
CA TRP A 67 -15.19 22.75 -28.72
C TRP A 67 -14.70 22.33 -30.10
N THR A 68 -13.81 23.14 -30.69
CA THR A 68 -13.08 22.81 -31.91
C THR A 68 -12.15 21.60 -31.72
N ASP A 69 -11.82 20.89 -32.80
CA ASP A 69 -10.88 19.77 -32.77
C ASP A 69 -9.52 20.19 -32.16
N GLN A 70 -9.06 21.39 -32.48
CA GLN A 70 -7.84 21.97 -31.92
C GLN A 70 -7.92 22.09 -30.39
N ALA A 71 -9.07 22.51 -29.84
CA ALA A 71 -9.25 22.64 -28.40
C ALA A 71 -9.32 21.28 -27.69
N ARG A 72 -9.88 20.24 -28.35
CA ARG A 72 -9.88 18.85 -27.86
C ARG A 72 -8.45 18.30 -27.79
N ASP A 73 -7.66 18.52 -28.84
CA ASP A 73 -6.27 18.07 -28.89
C ASP A 73 -5.38 18.79 -27.87
N HIS A 74 -5.54 20.10 -27.74
CA HIS A 74 -4.84 20.87 -26.71
C HIS A 74 -5.16 20.36 -25.29
N TRP A 75 -6.44 20.09 -25.00
CA TRP A 75 -6.85 19.51 -23.71
C TRP A 75 -6.21 18.13 -23.47
N ARG A 76 -6.21 17.25 -24.48
CA ARG A 76 -5.57 15.93 -24.38
C ARG A 76 -4.06 16.03 -24.12
N GLN A 77 -3.37 16.92 -24.83
CA GLN A 77 -1.94 17.18 -24.63
C GLN A 77 -1.67 17.69 -23.22
N GLU A 78 -2.46 18.64 -22.74
CA GLU A 78 -2.34 19.19 -21.39
C GLU A 78 -2.56 18.13 -20.30
N GLN A 79 -3.56 17.26 -20.47
CA GLN A 79 -3.80 16.15 -19.53
C GLN A 79 -2.68 15.11 -19.57
N SER A 80 -2.13 14.82 -20.75
CA SER A 80 -0.95 13.95 -20.90
C SER A 80 0.26 14.53 -20.17
N ARG A 81 0.55 15.82 -20.38
CA ARG A 81 1.62 16.56 -19.71
C ARG A 81 1.45 16.51 -18.20
N LYS A 82 0.25 16.82 -17.67
CA LYS A 82 -0.04 16.73 -16.22
C LYS A 82 0.22 15.33 -15.66
N ARG A 83 -0.11 14.27 -16.40
CA ARG A 83 0.16 12.89 -15.96
C ARG A 83 1.63 12.55 -15.95
N GLN A 84 2.34 12.93 -17.00
CA GLN A 84 3.78 12.73 -17.09
C GLN A 84 4.47 13.45 -15.92
N GLN A 85 4.12 14.70 -15.66
CA GLN A 85 4.64 15.46 -14.53
C GLN A 85 4.33 14.79 -13.17
N ARG A 86 3.11 14.28 -12.97
CA ARG A 86 2.76 13.53 -11.75
C ARG A 86 3.58 12.25 -11.62
N ALA A 87 3.78 11.51 -12.71
CA ALA A 87 4.56 10.28 -12.73
C ALA A 87 6.04 10.53 -12.46
N GLU A 88 6.62 11.57 -13.07
CA GLU A 88 8.00 12.00 -12.83
C GLU A 88 8.19 12.46 -11.39
N ALA A 89 7.29 13.29 -10.85
CA ALA A 89 7.33 13.71 -9.45
C ALA A 89 7.16 12.53 -8.47
N GLU A 90 6.36 11.51 -8.82
CA GLU A 90 6.26 10.29 -8.03
C GLU A 90 7.54 9.44 -8.12
N ALA A 91 8.13 9.29 -9.31
CA ALA A 91 9.39 8.59 -9.50
C ALA A 91 10.55 9.25 -8.74
N GLN A 92 10.66 10.58 -8.80
CA GLN A 92 11.63 11.36 -8.03
C GLN A 92 11.45 11.15 -6.52
N ARG A 93 10.20 11.20 -6.02
CA ARG A 93 9.91 10.93 -4.60
C ARG A 93 10.29 9.51 -4.17
N ARG A 94 10.05 8.52 -5.03
CA ARG A 94 10.44 7.13 -4.78
C ARG A 94 11.96 6.98 -4.76
N ALA A 95 12.67 7.60 -5.72
CA ALA A 95 14.12 7.59 -5.76
C ALA A 95 14.75 8.27 -4.53
N ALA A 96 14.11 9.31 -3.99
CA ALA A 96 14.52 10.01 -2.77
C ALA A 96 14.06 9.31 -1.47
N SER A 97 13.37 8.17 -1.56
CA SER A 97 12.91 7.45 -0.38
C SER A 97 14.08 6.72 0.31
N MET A 98 13.99 6.61 1.63
CA MET A 98 15.02 5.96 2.45
C MET A 98 15.30 4.52 1.99
N THR A 99 16.57 4.18 1.95
CA THR A 99 17.06 2.82 1.67
C THR A 99 16.65 1.84 2.78
N ALA A 100 16.71 0.53 2.50
CA ALA A 100 16.39 -0.51 3.49
C ALA A 100 17.26 -0.41 4.76
N LYS A 101 18.56 -0.09 4.60
CA LYS A 101 19.51 0.09 5.71
C LYS A 101 19.18 1.29 6.59
N GLU A 102 18.82 2.43 5.97
CA GLU A 102 18.42 3.62 6.72
C GLU A 102 17.11 3.36 7.48
N ARG A 103 16.13 2.72 6.82
CA ARG A 103 14.88 2.32 7.46
C ARG A 103 15.13 1.41 8.65
N ASP A 104 15.98 0.39 8.50
CA ASP A 104 16.33 -0.53 9.59
C ASP A 104 16.85 0.21 10.81
N ARG A 105 17.82 1.12 10.61
CA ARG A 105 18.41 1.93 11.68
C ARG A 105 17.34 2.68 12.47
N TYR A 106 16.47 3.44 11.82
CA TYR A 106 15.47 4.25 12.53
C TYR A 106 14.28 3.44 13.04
N ASN A 107 13.88 2.38 12.34
CA ASN A 107 12.80 1.51 12.79
C ASN A 107 13.21 0.72 14.05
N ARG A 108 14.48 0.30 14.16
CA ARG A 108 15.00 -0.30 15.41
C ARG A 108 14.99 0.71 16.55
N GLN A 109 15.49 1.93 16.30
CA GLN A 109 15.42 3.01 17.29
C GLN A 109 13.98 3.26 17.76
N LEU A 110 13.00 3.20 16.85
CA LEU A 110 11.60 3.32 17.20
C LEU A 110 11.13 2.19 18.11
N LEU A 111 11.40 0.93 17.76
CA LEU A 111 10.96 -0.23 18.55
C LEU A 111 11.58 -0.30 19.94
N ASP A 112 12.83 0.13 20.08
CA ASP A 112 13.55 0.14 21.36
C ASP A 112 12.89 1.06 22.40
N ARG A 113 12.15 2.08 21.95
CA ARG A 113 11.45 3.05 22.82
C ARG A 113 10.01 2.68 23.11
N LEU A 114 9.48 1.66 22.44
CA LEU A 114 8.11 1.21 22.65
C LEU A 114 8.10 -0.02 23.55
N ALA A 115 7.00 -0.16 24.29
CA ALA A 115 6.71 -1.33 25.11
C ALA A 115 5.57 -2.15 24.49
N LEU A 116 5.49 -3.42 24.85
CA LEU A 116 4.35 -4.27 24.53
C LEU A 116 3.38 -4.24 25.71
N HIS A 117 2.17 -3.69 25.52
CA HIS A 117 1.12 -3.68 26.52
C HIS A 117 0.56 -5.09 26.76
N SER A 118 0.11 -5.34 27.99
CA SER A 118 -0.45 -6.63 28.42
C SER A 118 -1.66 -7.07 27.60
N VAL A 119 -2.53 -6.13 27.18
CA VAL A 119 -3.70 -6.41 26.33
C VAL A 119 -3.28 -6.96 24.97
N ASP A 120 -2.27 -6.35 24.35
CA ASP A 120 -1.76 -6.78 23.05
C ASP A 120 -0.98 -8.10 23.18
N ARG A 121 -0.21 -8.27 24.28
CA ARG A 121 0.41 -9.56 24.62
C ARG A 121 -0.62 -10.68 24.77
N ALA A 122 -1.74 -10.42 25.44
CA ALA A 122 -2.82 -11.39 25.59
C ALA A 122 -3.47 -11.76 24.25
N ASP A 123 -3.65 -10.81 23.32
CA ASP A 123 -4.11 -11.12 21.95
C ASP A 123 -3.10 -12.02 21.20
N LEU A 124 -1.81 -11.75 21.33
CA LEU A 124 -0.76 -12.58 20.72
C LEU A 124 -0.73 -14.01 21.31
N HIS A 125 -0.91 -14.17 22.62
CA HIS A 125 -1.07 -15.48 23.25
C HIS A 125 -2.34 -16.21 22.82
N LYS A 126 -3.47 -15.51 22.66
CA LYS A 126 -4.71 -16.10 22.07
C LYS A 126 -4.47 -16.63 20.65
N ARG A 127 -3.49 -16.08 19.93
CA ARG A 127 -3.04 -16.57 18.63
C ARG A 127 -2.02 -17.71 18.73
N ASN A 128 -1.73 -18.19 19.93
CA ASN A 128 -0.75 -19.21 20.28
C ASN A 128 0.68 -18.82 19.89
N LEU A 129 1.06 -17.56 20.15
CA LEU A 129 2.46 -17.15 20.15
C LEU A 129 3.02 -17.26 21.57
N THR A 130 4.23 -17.80 21.70
CA THR A 130 4.98 -17.81 22.96
C THR A 130 5.66 -16.47 23.21
N ASP A 131 6.09 -16.22 24.44
CA ASP A 131 6.81 -14.98 24.77
C ASP A 131 8.13 -14.85 24.00
N GLU A 132 8.83 -15.96 23.77
CA GLU A 132 10.07 -16.01 22.98
C GLU A 132 9.80 -15.62 21.53
N GLN A 133 8.73 -16.16 20.93
CA GLN A 133 8.34 -15.83 19.56
C GLN A 133 7.92 -14.36 19.44
N ILE A 134 7.18 -13.84 20.42
CA ILE A 134 6.78 -12.43 20.48
C ILE A 134 8.01 -11.52 20.59
N ALA A 135 8.95 -11.86 21.47
CA ALA A 135 10.18 -11.11 21.66
C ALA A 135 11.04 -11.11 20.39
N LYS A 136 11.19 -12.27 19.75
CA LYS A 136 11.94 -12.41 18.50
C LYS A 136 11.31 -11.65 17.34
N TRP A 137 9.98 -11.65 17.24
CA TRP A 137 9.28 -10.86 16.24
C TRP A 137 9.43 -9.36 16.49
N GLY A 138 9.55 -8.95 17.75
CA GLY A 138 9.79 -7.55 18.15
C GLY A 138 8.51 -6.69 18.14
N VAL A 139 7.35 -7.30 18.36
CA VAL A 139 6.05 -6.59 18.39
C VAL A 139 6.01 -5.60 19.54
N LYS A 140 5.55 -4.38 19.26
CA LYS A 140 5.39 -3.30 20.25
C LYS A 140 4.03 -2.65 20.12
N SER A 141 3.47 -2.20 21.22
CA SER A 141 2.19 -1.51 21.24
C SER A 141 2.32 -0.04 20.91
N VAL A 142 1.26 0.53 20.35
CA VAL A 142 1.16 1.95 20.04
C VAL A 142 -0.24 2.48 20.38
N GLY A 143 -0.28 3.71 20.88
CA GLY A 143 -1.50 4.49 21.02
C GLY A 143 -1.89 5.22 19.73
N GLN A 144 -3.10 5.80 19.74
CA GLN A 144 -3.49 6.75 18.71
C GLN A 144 -2.56 7.97 18.79
N TRP A 145 -2.02 8.40 17.65
CA TRP A 145 -1.06 9.52 17.57
C TRP A 145 0.14 9.38 18.53
N GLN A 146 0.66 8.16 18.68
CA GLN A 146 1.74 7.81 19.62
C GLN A 146 2.86 8.86 19.62
N LYS A 147 3.06 9.52 20.77
CA LYS A 147 4.17 10.45 20.97
C LYS A 147 5.49 9.68 21.10
N LEU A 148 6.55 10.32 20.60
CA LEU A 148 7.92 9.85 20.66
C LEU A 148 8.70 10.75 21.60
N GLU A 149 9.56 10.15 22.42
CA GLU A 149 10.43 10.90 23.34
C GLU A 149 11.49 11.71 22.58
N HIS A 150 11.85 11.28 21.37
CA HIS A 150 12.87 11.89 20.53
C HIS A 150 12.38 11.96 19.10
N GLU A 151 12.83 12.98 18.38
CA GLU A 151 12.48 13.18 16.98
C GLU A 151 13.09 12.10 16.09
N LEU A 152 12.25 11.52 15.24
CA LEU A 152 12.68 10.69 14.12
C LEU A 152 12.52 11.46 12.81
N PRO A 153 13.25 11.08 11.74
CA PRO A 153 13.08 11.73 10.45
C PRO A 153 11.62 11.65 9.96
N HIS A 154 11.03 12.79 9.61
CA HIS A 154 9.67 12.86 9.03
C HIS A 154 9.53 12.18 7.66
N THR A 155 10.68 11.78 7.08
CA THR A 155 10.80 10.97 5.88
C THR A 155 10.62 9.48 6.14
N LEU A 156 10.69 9.04 7.41
CA LEU A 156 10.37 7.68 7.83
C LEU A 156 8.84 7.46 7.79
N SER A 157 8.43 6.29 7.31
CA SER A 157 7.01 5.98 7.17
C SER A 157 6.29 6.02 8.52
N GLY A 158 5.17 6.74 8.58
CA GLY A 158 4.39 6.90 9.80
C GLY A 158 4.81 8.06 10.69
N VAL A 159 6.02 8.60 10.54
CA VAL A 159 6.45 9.73 11.35
C VAL A 159 5.80 11.02 10.86
N ASN A 160 5.29 11.81 11.79
CA ASN A 160 4.67 13.10 11.50
C ASN A 160 5.71 14.12 10.96
N LEU A 161 5.28 15.36 10.68
CA LEU A 161 6.18 16.36 10.08
C LEU A 161 7.26 16.87 11.05
N THR A 162 6.93 16.93 12.34
CA THR A 162 7.82 17.40 13.42
C THR A 162 8.77 16.33 13.93
N GLY A 163 8.55 15.06 13.59
CA GLY A 163 9.37 13.94 14.05
C GLY A 163 8.99 13.36 15.41
N ASP A 164 8.10 14.01 16.16
CA ASP A 164 7.79 13.73 17.57
C ASP A 164 6.59 12.80 17.78
N SER A 165 5.95 12.31 16.71
CA SER A 165 4.82 11.38 16.83
C SER A 165 4.66 10.46 15.63
N LEU A 166 4.02 9.32 15.87
CA LEU A 166 3.54 8.41 14.82
C LEU A 166 2.11 8.74 14.41
N SER A 167 1.83 8.60 13.12
CA SER A 167 0.54 8.80 12.48
C SER A 167 -0.32 7.54 12.57
N VAL A 168 -0.59 7.09 13.79
CA VAL A 168 -1.40 5.89 14.05
C VAL A 168 -2.85 6.30 14.32
N PRO A 169 -3.83 5.81 13.53
CA PRO A 169 -5.21 6.27 13.63
C PRO A 169 -5.98 5.72 14.84
N GLY A 170 -5.47 4.69 15.52
CA GLY A 170 -6.08 4.08 16.69
C GLY A 170 -5.08 3.21 17.45
N ALA A 171 -5.45 2.79 18.67
CA ALA A 171 -4.56 1.98 19.49
C ALA A 171 -4.43 0.53 18.96
N GLY A 172 -3.26 -0.07 19.17
CA GLY A 172 -2.92 -1.36 18.57
C GLY A 172 -1.49 -1.78 18.84
N TYR A 173 -0.98 -2.65 17.97
CA TYR A 173 0.42 -3.06 17.97
C TYR A 173 1.04 -3.06 16.56
N LEU A 174 2.32 -2.73 16.51
CA LEU A 174 3.16 -2.75 15.32
C LEU A 174 3.60 -4.18 15.02
N CYS A 175 3.45 -4.58 13.76
CA CYS A 175 3.92 -5.82 13.17
C CYS A 175 5.19 -5.51 12.36
N PRO A 176 6.39 -5.77 12.90
CA PRO A 176 7.65 -5.49 12.22
C PRO A 176 7.78 -6.29 10.92
N ILE A 177 8.21 -5.62 9.85
CA ILE A 177 8.41 -6.22 8.52
C ILE A 177 9.89 -6.27 8.21
N GLN A 178 10.45 -7.47 8.19
CA GLN A 178 11.84 -7.72 7.81
C GLN A 178 11.93 -8.21 6.36
N ASP A 179 12.87 -7.65 5.62
CA ASP A 179 13.16 -8.12 4.25
C ASP A 179 14.04 -9.39 4.24
N VAL A 180 14.45 -9.81 3.05
CA VAL A 180 15.30 -11.00 2.85
C VAL A 180 16.67 -10.87 3.54
N GLU A 181 17.18 -9.66 3.70
CA GLU A 181 18.45 -9.34 4.35
C GLU A 181 18.31 -9.17 5.86
N GLY A 182 17.07 -9.18 6.37
CA GLY A 182 16.77 -9.00 7.79
C GLY A 182 16.67 -7.54 8.21
N PHE A 183 16.66 -6.61 7.25
CA PHE A 183 16.44 -5.20 7.53
C PHE A 183 14.97 -4.95 7.86
N LEU A 184 14.72 -4.18 8.90
CA LEU A 184 13.39 -3.75 9.30
C LEU A 184 12.93 -2.59 8.42
N VAL A 185 12.13 -2.90 7.40
CA VAL A 185 11.79 -1.96 6.31
C VAL A 185 10.45 -1.26 6.47
N GLY A 186 9.66 -1.64 7.48
CA GLY A 186 8.43 -0.95 7.83
C GLY A 186 7.56 -1.73 8.82
N PHE A 187 6.31 -1.27 8.95
CA PHE A 187 5.34 -1.83 9.88
C PHE A 187 3.94 -1.92 9.27
N GLN A 188 3.25 -3.00 9.59
CA GLN A 188 1.79 -2.97 9.66
C GLN A 188 1.33 -2.70 11.08
N ILE A 189 0.15 -2.11 11.24
CA ILE A 189 -0.50 -1.85 12.51
C ILE A 189 -1.70 -2.80 12.59
N ARG A 190 -1.78 -3.62 13.64
CA ARG A 190 -3.01 -4.29 14.02
C ARG A 190 -3.77 -3.39 14.99
N LEU A 191 -4.92 -2.88 14.60
CA LEU A 191 -5.78 -2.06 15.48
C LEU A 191 -6.59 -2.94 16.44
N ARG A 192 -6.78 -2.50 17.70
CA ARG A 192 -7.60 -3.23 18.67
C ARG A 192 -9.08 -3.18 18.28
N ASP A 193 -9.60 -1.96 18.16
CA ASP A 193 -11.03 -1.69 18.04
C ASP A 193 -11.33 -0.97 16.71
N SER A 194 -11.28 -1.72 15.61
CA SER A 194 -11.60 -1.20 14.28
C SER A 194 -12.04 -2.32 13.34
N ASP A 195 -13.01 -2.00 12.47
CA ASP A 195 -13.42 -2.87 11.35
C ASP A 195 -12.26 -3.12 10.40
N ILE A 196 -11.36 -2.14 10.25
CA ILE A 196 -10.12 -2.28 9.50
C ILE A 196 -9.06 -2.90 10.41
N ARG A 197 -8.85 -4.19 10.25
CA ARG A 197 -7.97 -4.95 11.15
C ARG A 197 -6.49 -4.62 11.02
N TYR A 198 -6.01 -4.35 9.80
CA TYR A 198 -4.60 -4.09 9.51
C TYR A 198 -4.46 -2.87 8.61
N LEU A 199 -3.48 -2.01 8.94
CA LEU A 199 -3.11 -0.84 8.15
C LEU A 199 -1.60 -0.80 7.99
N TRP A 200 -1.11 -0.26 6.89
CA TRP A 200 0.29 0.10 6.80
C TRP A 200 0.56 1.37 7.60
N LEU A 201 1.65 1.38 8.35
CA LEU A 201 2.11 2.60 9.00
C LEU A 201 2.56 3.59 7.91
N THR A 202 1.88 4.73 7.81
CA THR A 202 2.09 5.77 6.78
C THR A 202 1.87 7.14 7.40
N SER A 203 2.60 8.15 6.92
CA SER A 203 2.34 9.56 7.26
C SER A 203 1.63 10.32 6.14
N ALA A 204 1.28 9.63 5.05
CA ALA A 204 0.37 10.15 4.04
C ALA A 204 -1.06 10.15 4.56
N THR A 205 -1.65 11.35 4.68
CA THR A 205 -3.00 11.57 5.19
C THR A 205 -3.76 12.52 4.25
N LYS A 206 -5.08 12.70 4.45
CA LYS A 206 -5.84 13.71 3.69
C LYS A 206 -5.24 15.13 3.81
N LYS A 207 -4.69 15.47 4.98
CA LYS A 207 -4.05 16.78 5.23
C LYS A 207 -2.59 16.85 4.73
N ARG A 208 -1.94 15.68 4.58
CA ARG A 208 -0.57 15.55 4.08
C ARG A 208 -0.53 14.43 3.02
N PRO A 209 -1.06 14.66 1.81
CA PRO A 209 -1.14 13.60 0.78
C PRO A 209 0.25 13.14 0.32
N ASN A 210 1.26 14.00 0.46
CA ASN A 210 2.65 13.73 0.10
C ASN A 210 3.50 13.23 1.28
N GLY A 211 2.87 12.72 2.35
CA GLY A 211 3.60 12.13 3.47
C GLY A 211 4.31 10.84 3.08
N SER A 212 5.28 10.43 3.90
CA SER A 212 6.04 9.20 3.66
C SER A 212 5.15 7.98 3.78
N THR A 213 5.20 7.14 2.75
CA THR A 213 4.44 5.90 2.65
C THR A 213 5.34 4.70 2.91
N PRO A 214 4.76 3.52 3.23
CA PRO A 214 5.53 2.29 3.40
C PRO A 214 6.29 1.84 2.15
N HIS A 215 5.89 2.29 0.95
CA HIS A 215 6.48 1.84 -0.31
C HIS A 215 7.99 2.03 -0.34
N LEU A 216 8.68 1.04 -0.91
CA LEU A 216 10.12 1.06 -1.13
C LEU A 216 10.46 1.92 -2.37
N PRO A 217 11.75 2.22 -2.62
CA PRO A 217 12.15 3.00 -3.80
C PRO A 217 11.70 2.39 -5.15
N ASN A 218 11.43 1.08 -5.20
CA ASN A 218 10.86 0.42 -6.38
C ASN A 218 9.36 0.70 -6.59
N GLY A 219 8.69 1.38 -5.65
CA GLY A 219 7.26 1.68 -5.69
C GLY A 219 6.34 0.57 -5.18
N GLU A 220 6.89 -0.56 -4.71
CA GLU A 220 6.11 -1.66 -4.15
C GLU A 220 6.06 -1.58 -2.63
N LEU A 221 5.04 -2.21 -2.04
CA LEU A 221 4.99 -2.41 -0.60
C LEU A 221 6.06 -3.44 -0.17
N PRO A 222 6.64 -3.29 1.04
CA PRO A 222 7.62 -4.24 1.52
C PRO A 222 7.04 -5.66 1.63
N LEU A 223 7.82 -6.65 1.21
CA LEU A 223 7.55 -8.06 1.49
C LEU A 223 8.16 -8.44 2.84
N ALA A 224 7.45 -9.27 3.62
CA ALA A 224 7.98 -9.82 4.86
C ALA A 224 8.58 -11.22 4.63
N VAL A 225 9.77 -11.45 5.19
CA VAL A 225 10.37 -12.77 5.26
C VAL A 225 10.29 -13.28 6.70
N HIS A 226 9.39 -14.23 6.93
CA HIS A 226 9.21 -14.90 8.23
C HIS A 226 9.95 -16.24 8.22
N ARG A 227 10.84 -16.44 9.20
CA ARG A 227 11.65 -17.66 9.34
C ARG A 227 11.21 -18.44 10.58
N SER A 228 10.94 -19.72 10.41
CA SER A 228 10.68 -20.62 11.55
C SER A 228 11.93 -20.78 12.42
N GLU A 229 11.73 -20.92 13.72
CA GLU A 229 12.75 -21.38 14.67
C GLU A 229 13.14 -22.84 14.43
N HIS A 230 12.18 -23.66 14.04
CA HIS A 230 12.36 -25.08 13.78
C HIS A 230 12.06 -25.33 12.31
N LEU A 231 13.11 -25.48 11.49
CA LEU A 231 12.96 -25.81 10.09
C LEU A 231 12.57 -27.29 9.96
N ILE A 232 11.34 -27.52 9.52
CA ILE A 232 10.79 -28.85 9.23
C ILE A 232 10.87 -29.12 7.73
N GLN A 233 10.76 -28.08 6.90
CA GLN A 233 10.75 -28.21 5.44
C GLN A 233 11.60 -27.14 4.76
N GLN A 234 12.26 -27.50 3.65
CA GLN A 234 13.03 -26.60 2.79
C GLN A 234 12.18 -25.99 1.66
N ASN A 235 10.92 -25.67 1.98
CA ASN A 235 9.96 -25.13 1.01
C ASN A 235 9.62 -23.67 1.32
N ILE A 236 9.48 -22.89 0.26
CA ILE A 236 9.04 -21.48 0.27
C ILE A 236 7.51 -21.46 0.18
N ALA A 237 6.85 -20.88 1.19
CA ALA A 237 5.42 -20.65 1.20
C ALA A 237 5.11 -19.17 0.90
N LEU A 238 4.29 -18.92 -0.13
CA LEU A 238 3.79 -17.58 -0.45
C LEU A 238 2.41 -17.39 0.16
N VAL A 239 2.20 -16.25 0.82
CA VAL A 239 0.96 -15.89 1.49
C VAL A 239 0.60 -14.43 1.19
N GLU A 240 -0.69 -14.11 1.18
CA GLU A 240 -1.17 -12.76 0.79
C GLU A 240 -0.81 -11.66 1.81
N GLY A 241 -0.65 -12.02 3.08
CA GLY A 241 -0.36 -11.07 4.15
C GLY A 241 1.11 -10.96 4.49
N VAL A 242 1.49 -9.91 5.23
CA VAL A 242 2.85 -9.73 5.79
C VAL A 242 2.89 -9.61 7.32
N GLY A 243 1.73 -9.47 7.97
CA GLY A 243 1.60 -9.29 9.43
C GLY A 243 1.60 -10.58 10.25
N ALA A 244 0.81 -10.61 11.33
CA ALA A 244 0.84 -11.68 12.35
C ALA A 244 0.55 -13.09 11.81
N LYS A 245 -0.42 -13.23 10.91
CA LYS A 245 -0.84 -14.54 10.38
C LYS A 245 0.32 -15.26 9.66
N PRO A 246 1.00 -14.66 8.67
CA PRO A 246 2.22 -15.21 8.06
C PRO A 246 3.29 -15.64 9.07
N PHE A 247 3.58 -14.80 10.07
CA PHE A 247 4.57 -15.12 11.10
C PHE A 247 4.18 -16.38 11.88
N ILE A 248 2.94 -16.46 12.36
CA ILE A 248 2.40 -17.64 13.06
C ILE A 248 2.47 -18.88 12.17
N THR A 249 2.08 -18.76 10.91
CA THR A 249 2.12 -19.89 9.95
C THR A 249 3.55 -20.39 9.77
N ALA A 250 4.53 -19.49 9.63
CA ALA A 250 5.93 -19.86 9.52
C ALA A 250 6.41 -20.65 10.74
N GLN A 251 6.12 -20.17 11.96
CA GLN A 251 6.53 -20.85 13.19
C GLN A 251 5.87 -22.24 13.34
N ARG A 252 4.57 -22.35 13.05
CA ARG A 252 3.83 -23.61 13.26
C ARG A 252 4.18 -24.71 12.26
N ARG A 253 4.52 -24.33 11.03
CA ARG A 253 4.70 -25.29 9.92
C ARG A 253 6.17 -25.57 9.62
N GLY A 254 7.09 -24.81 10.19
CA GLY A 254 8.52 -25.04 10.01
C GLY A 254 9.04 -24.74 8.61
N TYR A 255 8.49 -23.76 7.92
CA TYR A 255 8.90 -23.37 6.57
C TYR A 255 10.17 -22.51 6.56
N CYS A 256 10.96 -22.64 5.48
CA CYS A 256 12.14 -21.82 5.18
C CYS A 256 11.84 -20.86 4.02
N GLN A 257 12.43 -19.66 4.04
CA GLN A 257 12.47 -18.73 2.90
C GLN A 257 13.92 -18.23 2.75
N PRO A 258 14.40 -17.99 1.52
CA PRO A 258 15.77 -18.29 1.10
C PRO A 258 16.82 -17.52 1.90
N ASN A 259 17.91 -18.22 2.25
CA ASN A 259 19.08 -17.62 2.91
C ASN A 259 20.38 -17.92 2.15
N ARG A 260 21.31 -16.98 2.27
CA ARG A 260 22.43 -16.64 1.36
C ARG A 260 23.57 -17.65 1.17
N SER A 261 23.52 -18.89 1.66
CA SER A 261 24.76 -19.69 1.71
C SER A 261 24.70 -21.14 1.27
N LYS A 262 23.54 -21.77 1.04
CA LYS A 262 23.49 -23.09 0.38
C LYS A 262 22.21 -23.22 -0.45
N ALA A 263 22.37 -23.67 -1.69
CA ALA A 263 21.35 -23.78 -2.72
C ALA A 263 20.04 -24.42 -2.21
N CYS A 264 18.99 -23.61 -2.06
CA CYS A 264 17.62 -24.10 -2.04
C CYS A 264 17.17 -24.19 -3.50
N LEU A 265 17.51 -25.31 -4.14
CA LEU A 265 17.03 -25.62 -5.49
C LEU A 265 15.50 -25.65 -5.47
N LEU A 266 14.90 -24.84 -6.34
CA LEU A 266 13.48 -24.74 -6.65
C LEU A 266 12.87 -26.13 -6.90
N LYS A 267 12.42 -26.80 -5.85
CA LYS A 267 11.57 -27.98 -5.94
C LYS A 267 10.43 -27.78 -4.97
N ASN A 268 9.27 -27.42 -5.52
CA ASN A 268 7.95 -27.36 -4.87
C ASN A 268 7.61 -26.07 -4.11
N CYS A 269 7.09 -25.11 -4.88
CA CYS A 269 6.37 -23.95 -4.38
C CYS A 269 4.93 -24.40 -4.03
N LEU A 270 4.54 -24.31 -2.75
CA LEU A 270 3.15 -24.54 -2.32
C LEU A 270 2.49 -23.19 -2.06
N ILE A 271 1.53 -22.83 -2.90
CA ILE A 271 0.69 -21.63 -2.74
C ILE A 271 -0.47 -22.01 -1.83
N PHE A 272 -0.53 -21.43 -0.64
CA PHE A 272 -1.70 -21.56 0.25
C PHE A 272 -2.52 -20.26 0.18
N LYS A 273 -3.75 -20.38 -0.35
CA LYS A 273 -4.81 -19.39 -0.08
C LYS A 273 -5.34 -19.66 1.32
N GLY A 274 -5.19 -18.69 2.22
CA GLY A 274 -5.73 -18.73 3.58
C GLY A 274 -7.02 -17.95 3.71
#